data_AF-A0A2E3RJZ0-F1
#
_entry.id   AF-A0A2E3RJZ0-F1
#
_cell.length_a   1.000
_cell.length_b   1.000
_cell.length_c   1.000
_cell.angle_alpha   90.00
_cell.angle_beta   90.00
_cell.angle_gamma   90.00
#
_symmetry.space_group_name_H-M   'P 1'
#
loop_
_entity.id
_entity.type
_entity.pdbx_description
1 polymer ?
#
loop_
_entity_poly.entity_id
_entity_poly.type
_entity_poly.pdbx_seq_one_letter_code
_entity_poly.pdbx_strand_id
1 'polypeptide(L)' 'MLVNYRRLEMYYLAKFFELIGIGVITYSFYIYFPDPMTYELLTYGSCFFIAGWIIEKFLLRG' A
#
# COMPACT_ATOMS: atom_id res chain seq x y z
N MET A 1 -3.71 -9.96 26.64
CA MET A 1 -2.59 -10.43 25.79
C MET A 1 -3.02 -10.70 24.35
N LEU A 2 -4.06 -11.52 24.10
CA LEU A 2 -4.51 -11.89 22.74
C LEU A 2 -4.94 -10.72 21.84
N VAL A 3 -5.52 -9.66 22.40
CA VAL A 3 -5.98 -8.47 21.63
C VAL A 3 -4.83 -7.69 21.00
N ASN A 4 -3.66 -7.62 21.66
CA ASN A 4 -2.50 -6.92 21.10
C ASN A 4 -1.85 -7.68 19.96
N TYR A 5 -1.87 -9.02 19.98
CA TYR A 5 -1.30 -9.84 18.92
C TYR A 5 -2.06 -9.65 17.61
N ARG A 6 -3.39 -9.66 17.64
CA ARG A 6 -4.22 -9.43 16.44
C ARG A 6 -4.06 -8.03 15.84
N ARG A 7 -3.81 -7.02 16.69
CA ARG A 7 -3.47 -5.67 16.20
C ARG A 7 -2.09 -5.64 15.53
N LEU A 8 -1.11 -6.37 16.04
CA LEU A 8 0.19 -6.47 15.37
C LEU A 8 0.07 -7.13 13.98
N GLU A 9 -0.67 -8.23 13.86
CA GLU A 9 -0.90 -8.91 12.58
C GLU A 9 -1.57 -7.99 11.54
N MET A 10 -2.61 -7.27 11.95
CA MET A 10 -3.30 -6.30 11.08
C MET A 10 -2.40 -5.13 10.68
N TYR A 11 -1.50 -4.69 11.57
CA TYR A 11 -0.52 -3.63 11.28
C TYR A 11 0.51 -4.07 10.25
N TYR A 12 1.04 -5.28 10.37
CA TYR A 12 1.97 -5.82 9.37
C TYR A 12 1.30 -6.02 8.01
N LEU A 13 0.05 -6.48 7.99
CA LEU A 13 -0.74 -6.58 6.76
C LEU A 13 -0.95 -5.22 6.09
N ALA A 14 -1.34 -4.19 6.85
CA ALA A 14 -1.52 -2.84 6.32
C ALA A 14 -0.23 -2.29 5.70
N LYS A 15 0.89 -2.42 6.43
CA LYS A 15 2.22 -2.00 5.96
C LYS A 15 2.69 -2.78 4.73
N PHE A 16 2.36 -4.06 4.63
CA PHE A 16 2.65 -4.87 3.45
C PHE A 16 1.91 -4.36 2.21
N PHE A 17 0.62 -4.02 2.35
CA PHE A 17 -0.16 -3.41 1.27
C PHE A 17 0.38 -2.05 0.83
N GLU A 18 0.76 -1.18 1.78
CA GLU A 18 1.42 0.09 1.46
C GLU A 18 2.74 -0.10 0.70
N LEU A 19 3.56 -1.07 1.15
CA LEU A 19 4.85 -1.37 0.53
C LEU A 19 4.69 -1.91 -0.89
N ILE A 20 3.72 -2.79 -1.13
CA ILE A 20 3.36 -3.25 -2.48
C ILE A 20 2.91 -2.07 -3.35
N GLY A 21 2.03 -1.20 -2.83
CA GLY A 21 1.54 -0.04 -3.57
C GLY A 21 2.69 0.87 -4.05
N ILE A 22 3.60 1.23 -3.14
CA ILE A 22 4.79 2.02 -3.48
C ILE A 22 5.72 1.24 -4.42
N GLY A 23 5.89 -0.07 -4.21
CA GLY A 23 6.71 -0.93 -5.06
C GLY A 23 6.22 -0.94 -6.51
N VAL A 24 4.91 -1.07 -6.71
CA VAL A 24 4.28 -1.04 -8.06
C VAL A 24 4.47 0.32 -8.72
N ILE A 25 4.28 1.43 -7.98
CA ILE A 25 4.50 2.78 -8.52
C ILE A 25 5.97 2.96 -8.90
N THR A 26 6.89 2.58 -8.02
CA THR A 26 8.34 2.77 -8.22
C THR A 26 8.86 1.91 -9.38
N TYR A 27 8.43 0.65 -9.45
CA TYR A 27 8.82 -0.27 -10.52
C TYR A 27 8.25 0.16 -11.88
N SER A 28 6.98 0.58 -11.90
CA SER A 28 6.36 1.10 -13.12
C SER A 28 7.03 2.39 -13.58
N PHE A 29 7.39 3.28 -12.65
CA PHE A 29 8.14 4.48 -12.97
C PHE A 29 9.53 4.15 -13.56
N TYR A 30 10.22 3.15 -13.02
CA TYR A 30 11.53 2.70 -13.53
C TYR A 30 11.44 2.11 -14.95
N ILE A 31 10.40 1.35 -15.26
CA ILE A 31 10.21 0.75 -16.60
C ILE A 31 9.89 1.80 -17.66
N TYR A 32 9.02 2.75 -17.33
CA TYR A 32 8.56 3.74 -18.31
C TYR A 32 9.52 4.92 -18.45
N PHE A 33 10.51 5.06 -17.57
CA PHE A 33 11.50 6.13 -17.67
C PHE A 33 12.29 6.07 -18.99
N PRO A 34 12.46 7.19 -19.72
CA PRO A 34 12.20 8.59 -19.34
C PRO A 34 10.79 9.10 -19.66
N ASP A 35 9.93 8.29 -20.28
CA ASP A 35 8.57 8.66 -20.60
C ASP A 35 7.68 8.73 -19.34
N PRO A 36 6.66 9.61 -19.33
CA PRO A 36 5.71 9.66 -18.23
C PRO A 36 4.92 8.35 -18.17
N MET A 37 4.95 7.74 -16.99
CA MET A 37 4.22 6.50 -16.68
C MET A 37 2.73 6.64 -17.03
N THR A 38 2.14 5.59 -17.60
CA THR A 38 0.71 5.58 -17.94
C THR A 38 -0.16 5.78 -16.71
N TYR A 39 -1.23 6.57 -16.89
CA TYR A 39 -2.13 6.95 -15.80
C TYR A 39 -2.73 5.74 -15.09
N GLU A 40 -2.96 4.65 -15.83
CA GLU A 40 -3.50 3.38 -15.33
C GLU A 40 -2.62 2.74 -14.25
N LEU A 41 -1.31 2.67 -14.47
CA LEU A 41 -0.37 2.09 -13.49
C LEU A 41 -0.27 2.94 -12.23
N LEU A 42 -0.44 4.26 -12.38
CA LEU A 42 -0.43 5.20 -11.25
C LEU A 42 -1.69 4.99 -10.41
N THR A 43 -2.86 4.86 -11.05
CA THR A 43 -4.12 4.57 -10.34
C THR A 43 -4.10 3.20 -9.67
N TYR A 44 -3.56 2.15 -10.31
CA TYR A 44 -3.46 0.85 -9.66
C TYR A 44 -2.55 0.90 -8.42
N GLY A 45 -1.34 1.47 -8.53
CA GLY A 45 -0.42 1.58 -7.40
C GLY A 45 -0.96 2.45 -6.27
N SER A 46 -1.62 3.56 -6.59
CA SER A 46 -2.24 4.43 -5.59
C SER A 46 -3.48 3.81 -4.94
N CYS A 47 -4.30 3.03 -5.68
CA CYS A 47 -5.39 2.26 -5.08
C CYS A 47 -4.89 1.24 -4.05
N PHE A 48 -3.80 0.51 -4.35
CA PHE A 48 -3.19 -0.42 -3.38
C PHE A 48 -2.64 0.30 -2.15
N PHE A 49 -2.01 1.46 -2.34
CA PHE A 49 -1.51 2.28 -1.24
C PHE A 49 -2.65 2.82 -0.35
N ILE A 50 -3.71 3.34 -0.96
CA ILE A 50 -4.90 3.85 -0.25
C ILE A 50 -5.60 2.72 0.50
N ALA A 51 -5.70 1.52 -0.09
CA ALA A 51 -6.27 0.36 0.59
C ALA A 51 -5.49 -0.01 1.87
N GLY A 52 -4.15 -0.02 1.81
CA GLY A 52 -3.30 -0.20 2.98
C GLY A 52 -3.51 0.88 4.04
N TRP A 53 -3.58 2.14 3.61
CA TRP A 53 -3.82 3.28 4.51
C TRP A 53 -5.20 3.24 5.18
N ILE A 54 -6.25 2.81 4.46
CA ILE A 54 -7.60 2.63 5.02
C ILE A 54 -7.58 1.55 6.10
N ILE A 55 -6.90 0.42 5.86
CA ILE A 55 -6.75 -0.65 6.86
C ILE A 55 -6.03 -0.10 8.09
N GLU A 56 -4.97 0.68 7.92
CA GLU A 56 -4.26 1.26 9.07
C GLU A 56 -5.14 2.23 9.87
N LYS A 57 -5.89 3.09 9.16
CA LYS A 57 -6.68 4.15 9.77
C LYS A 57 -7.95 3.63 10.46
N PHE A 58 -8.64 2.66 9.87
CA PHE A 58 -9.91 2.15 10.39
C PHE A 58 -9.76 0.91 11.27
N LEU A 59 -8.75 0.06 11.04
CA LEU A 59 -8.61 -1.21 11.76
C LEU A 59 -7.69 -1.12 12.98
N LEU A 60 -6.72 -0.20 13.00
CA LEU A 60 -5.70 -0.10 14.06
C LEU A 60 -5.82 1.15 14.92
N ARG A 61 -6.34 2.24 14.34
CA ARG A 61 -6.63 3.49 15.05
C ARG A 61 -8.12 3.70 15.35
N GLY A 62 -8.97 2.73 15.01
CA GLY A 62 -10.39 2.68 15.38
C GLY A 62 -10.63 2.15 16.79
#